data_AF-A0A5B6U068-F1
#
_entry.id   AF-A0A5B6U068-F1
#
_cell.length_a   1.000
_cell.length_b   1.000
_cell.length_c   1.000
_cell.angle_alpha   90.00
_cell.angle_beta   90.00
_cell.angle_gamma   90.00
#
_symmetry.space_group_name_H-M   'P 1'
#
loop_
_entity.id
_entity.type
_entity.pdbx_description
1 polymer ?
#
loop_
_entity_poly.entity_id
_entity_poly.type
_entity_poly.pdbx_seq_one_letter_code
_entity_poly.pdbx_strand_id
1 'polypeptide(L)'
;MTAEDTAAAPVTHSGFVALIGAPNAGKSTLVNQLVGAKVSIVTHKVQTTRAIVRGIATHDNAQIVFVDTPGIFKPKRRLDTAMVTTAWGGAKDADIVLLLIDAERGIRGDADAILERLKDVRQPMALILNKVDRVRPEALLALSAAANEKVPFQRTFMVSALTGSGCKDLLDYLAQALPTGPWYYPEDQISDLPMRQLAAEITREKLYLRLHQELPYSSHIETEKWEEKKDGSVRIDQTIYVERDSQKKIVLGHKGETIRAIGQAARMEIAGILEQKVHLFLFVKVRENWGDDPERYREMGLEFPH
;
A
#
# COMPACT_ATOMS: atom_id res chain seq x y z
N MET A 1 43.55 -33.21 -10.85
CA MET A 1 42.18 -32.86 -11.24
C MET A 1 41.35 -32.86 -9.98
N THR A 2 41.29 -31.71 -9.31
CA THR A 2 40.42 -31.48 -8.16
C THR A 2 39.00 -31.37 -8.69
N ALA A 3 38.10 -32.22 -8.18
CA ALA A 3 36.68 -32.08 -8.40
C ALA A 3 36.24 -30.71 -7.86
N GLU A 4 35.83 -29.82 -8.74
CA GLU A 4 35.07 -28.64 -8.35
C GLU A 4 33.75 -29.14 -7.77
N ASP A 5 33.66 -29.04 -6.45
CA ASP A 5 32.45 -29.19 -5.67
C ASP A 5 31.51 -28.06 -6.11
N THR A 6 30.71 -28.29 -7.15
CA THR A 6 29.60 -27.42 -7.52
C THR A 6 28.56 -27.53 -6.41
N ALA A 7 28.75 -26.75 -5.34
CA ALA A 7 27.72 -26.49 -4.36
C ALA A 7 26.47 -26.03 -5.11
N ALA A 8 25.44 -26.86 -5.10
CA ALA A 8 24.16 -26.50 -5.70
C ALA A 8 23.71 -25.17 -5.09
N ALA A 9 23.35 -24.20 -5.94
CA ALA A 9 22.84 -22.92 -5.47
C ALA A 9 21.72 -23.17 -4.44
N PRO A 10 21.71 -22.45 -3.31
CA PRO A 10 20.73 -22.68 -2.26
C PRO A 10 19.32 -22.58 -2.85
N VAL A 11 18.44 -23.51 -2.47
CA VAL A 11 17.04 -23.51 -2.91
C VAL A 11 16.38 -22.22 -2.43
N THR A 12 15.98 -21.37 -3.36
CA THR A 12 15.28 -20.12 -3.07
C THR A 12 13.77 -20.31 -3.19
N HIS A 13 13.03 -19.53 -2.40
CA HIS A 13 11.58 -19.42 -2.50
C HIS A 13 11.22 -18.01 -2.96
N SER A 14 10.15 -17.88 -3.73
CA SER A 14 9.72 -16.57 -4.22
C SER A 14 8.26 -16.60 -4.63
N GLY A 15 7.52 -15.53 -4.34
CA GLY A 15 6.16 -15.40 -4.85
C GLY A 15 5.45 -14.13 -4.42
N PHE A 16 4.26 -13.95 -4.96
CA PHE A 16 3.41 -12.79 -4.77
C PHE A 16 2.38 -13.05 -3.66
N VAL A 17 2.31 -12.12 -2.72
CA VAL A 17 1.42 -12.20 -1.55
C VAL A 17 0.47 -11.01 -1.57
N ALA A 18 -0.80 -11.25 -1.89
CA ALA A 18 -1.81 -10.19 -1.92
C ALA A 18 -2.32 -9.86 -0.52
N LEU A 19 -2.25 -8.59 -0.13
CA LEU A 19 -2.86 -8.11 1.11
C LEU A 19 -4.25 -7.55 0.83
N ILE A 20 -5.27 -8.19 1.39
CA ILE A 20 -6.68 -7.83 1.22
C ILE A 20 -7.27 -7.43 2.57
N GLY A 21 -8.20 -6.47 2.57
CA GLY A 21 -8.90 -6.08 3.79
C GLY A 21 -9.62 -4.74 3.65
N ALA A 22 -10.50 -4.46 4.61
CA ALA A 22 -11.26 -3.23 4.65
C ALA A 22 -10.34 -1.97 4.69
N PRO A 23 -10.83 -0.78 4.29
CA PRO A 23 -10.12 0.46 4.50
C PRO A 23 -9.68 0.62 5.97
N ASN A 24 -8.46 1.10 6.16
CA ASN A 24 -7.83 1.34 7.47
C ASN A 24 -7.59 0.09 8.34
N ALA A 25 -7.66 -1.12 7.77
CA ALA A 25 -7.22 -2.34 8.45
C ALA A 25 -5.71 -2.37 8.78
N GLY A 26 -4.93 -1.48 8.14
CA GLY A 26 -3.48 -1.34 8.37
C GLY A 26 -2.62 -2.10 7.37
N LYS A 27 -3.11 -2.32 6.14
CA LYS A 27 -2.38 -3.04 5.07
C LYS A 27 -1.03 -2.39 4.76
N SER A 28 -1.04 -1.12 4.37
CA SER A 28 0.19 -0.38 4.04
C SER A 28 1.14 -0.25 5.24
N THR A 29 0.60 -0.16 6.46
CA THR A 29 1.42 -0.20 7.69
C THR A 29 2.13 -1.55 7.83
N LEU A 30 1.41 -2.65 7.60
CA LEU A 30 1.97 -3.99 7.67
C LEU A 30 3.02 -4.20 6.58
N VAL A 31 2.76 -3.78 5.33
CA VAL A 31 3.74 -3.87 4.25
C VAL A 31 5.03 -3.12 4.60
N ASN A 32 4.92 -1.86 5.04
CA ASN A 32 6.10 -1.09 5.45
C ASN A 32 6.87 -1.76 6.59
N GLN A 33 6.16 -2.37 7.54
CA GLN A 33 6.76 -3.08 8.68
C GLN A 33 7.48 -4.36 8.26
N LEU A 34 6.92 -5.10 7.29
CA LEU A 34 7.49 -6.36 6.78
C LEU A 34 8.66 -6.12 5.82
N VAL A 35 8.61 -5.05 5.02
CA VAL A 35 9.70 -4.60 4.15
C VAL A 35 10.82 -3.92 4.94
N GLY A 36 10.49 -3.30 6.08
CA GLY A 36 11.44 -2.53 6.90
C GLY A 36 11.67 -1.09 6.40
N ALA A 37 10.95 -0.66 5.37
CA ALA A 37 11.05 0.68 4.79
C ALA A 37 9.66 1.20 4.38
N LYS A 38 9.54 2.52 4.21
CA LYS A 38 8.30 3.14 3.75
C LYS A 38 8.16 3.02 2.24
N VAL A 39 7.41 2.01 1.80
CA VAL A 39 7.10 1.76 0.38
C VAL A 39 5.70 2.20 0.00
N SER A 40 4.78 2.26 0.97
CA SER A 40 3.39 2.70 0.79
C SER A 40 3.00 3.77 1.81
N ILE A 41 2.05 4.64 1.45
CA ILE A 41 1.61 5.73 2.34
C ILE A 41 0.65 5.25 3.41
N VAL A 42 0.67 5.91 4.57
CA VAL A 42 -0.15 5.52 5.73
C VAL A 42 -0.89 6.74 6.27
N THR A 43 -2.22 6.68 6.28
CA THR A 43 -3.04 7.70 6.94
C THR A 43 -4.33 7.09 7.51
N HIS A 44 -4.92 7.78 8.49
CA HIS A 44 -6.19 7.39 9.12
C HIS A 44 -7.41 7.71 8.23
N LYS A 45 -7.22 8.49 7.16
CA LYS A 45 -8.24 8.74 6.14
C LYS A 45 -8.53 7.45 5.38
N VAL A 46 -9.74 7.29 4.86
CA VAL A 46 -10.06 6.10 4.05
C VAL A 46 -9.46 6.24 2.64
N GLN A 47 -9.49 5.17 1.84
CA GLN A 47 -9.10 5.19 0.42
C GLN A 47 -7.70 5.77 0.14
N THR A 48 -6.75 5.43 1.00
CA THR A 48 -5.38 5.95 0.95
C THR A 48 -4.62 5.29 -0.18
N THR A 49 -4.69 3.99 -0.34
CA THR A 49 -3.99 3.26 -1.41
C THR A 49 -4.88 3.24 -2.64
N ARG A 50 -4.45 3.94 -3.71
CA ARG A 50 -5.15 3.98 -5.01
C ARG A 50 -4.42 3.19 -6.09
N ALA A 51 -3.11 3.11 -5.98
CA ALA A 51 -2.28 2.31 -6.86
C ALA A 51 -1.89 1.00 -6.18
N ILE A 52 -1.71 -0.06 -6.99
CA ILE A 52 -1.03 -1.25 -6.49
C ILE A 52 0.43 -0.88 -6.24
N VAL A 53 0.90 -1.13 -5.04
CA VAL A 53 2.32 -1.00 -4.70
C VAL A 53 2.87 -2.38 -4.39
N ARG A 54 4.00 -2.76 -4.99
CA ARG A 54 4.72 -3.95 -4.55
C ARG A 54 5.79 -3.57 -3.55
N GLY A 55 5.68 -4.14 -2.35
CA GLY A 55 6.73 -4.12 -1.34
C GLY A 55 7.48 -5.43 -1.38
N ILE A 56 8.81 -5.39 -1.48
CA ILE A 56 9.64 -6.57 -1.63
C ILE A 56 10.39 -6.76 -0.31
N ALA A 57 10.19 -7.91 0.32
CA ALA A 57 10.90 -8.30 1.52
C ALA A 57 11.72 -9.56 1.24
N THR A 58 13.01 -9.51 1.58
CA THR A 58 13.88 -10.68 1.57
C THR A 58 13.97 -11.19 3.01
N HIS A 59 13.61 -12.46 3.23
CA HIS A 59 13.64 -13.10 4.54
C HIS A 59 14.20 -14.50 4.38
N ASP A 60 15.37 -14.75 4.99
CA ASP A 60 16.17 -15.96 4.79
C ASP A 60 16.45 -16.25 3.30
N ASN A 61 16.01 -17.41 2.77
CA ASN A 61 16.13 -17.80 1.38
C ASN A 61 14.89 -17.47 0.53
N ALA A 62 13.96 -16.66 1.06
CA ALA A 62 12.71 -16.32 0.40
C ALA A 62 12.62 -14.84 0.01
N GLN A 63 12.11 -14.58 -1.20
CA GLN A 63 11.70 -13.24 -1.63
C GLN A 63 10.18 -13.14 -1.69
N ILE A 64 9.63 -12.34 -0.78
CA ILE A 64 8.21 -12.15 -0.61
C ILE A 64 7.81 -10.84 -1.27
N VAL A 65 7.02 -10.91 -2.34
CA VAL A 65 6.53 -9.73 -3.07
C VAL A 65 5.12 -9.40 -2.58
N PHE A 66 5.01 -8.52 -1.60
CA PHE A 66 3.74 -8.05 -1.07
C PHE A 66 3.04 -7.13 -2.06
N VAL A 67 1.83 -7.48 -2.46
CA VAL A 67 0.98 -6.64 -3.30
C VAL A 67 0.02 -5.88 -2.39
N ASP A 68 0.34 -4.62 -2.08
CA ASP A 68 -0.54 -3.73 -1.30
C ASP A 68 -1.71 -3.31 -2.17
N THR A 69 -2.91 -3.79 -1.85
CA THR A 69 -4.12 -3.47 -2.61
C THR A 69 -4.92 -2.34 -1.97
N PRO A 70 -5.70 -1.57 -2.77
CA PRO A 70 -6.71 -0.68 -2.23
C PRO A 70 -7.63 -1.38 -1.22
N GLY A 71 -8.10 -0.65 -0.22
CA GLY A 71 -9.10 -1.19 0.70
C GLY A 71 -10.37 -1.61 -0.06
N ILE A 72 -10.95 -2.73 0.33
CA ILE A 72 -12.19 -3.23 -0.28
C ILE A 72 -13.39 -2.70 0.51
N PHE A 73 -14.28 -2.01 -0.18
CA PHE A 73 -15.48 -1.40 0.37
C PHE A 73 -16.58 -1.34 -0.70
N LYS A 74 -17.79 -0.95 -0.34
CA LYS A 74 -18.87 -0.76 -1.32
C LYS A 74 -18.59 0.48 -2.22
N PRO A 75 -18.34 0.31 -3.53
CA PRO A 75 -17.96 1.41 -4.40
C PRO A 75 -19.13 2.38 -4.64
N LYS A 76 -18.83 3.67 -4.80
CA LYS A 76 -19.82 4.71 -5.14
C LYS A 76 -19.46 5.47 -6.43
N ARG A 77 -18.17 5.54 -6.77
CA ARG A 77 -17.63 6.21 -7.96
C ARG A 77 -16.92 5.22 -8.87
N ARG A 78 -16.67 5.61 -10.12
CA ARG A 78 -15.91 4.80 -11.08
C ARG A 78 -14.52 4.42 -10.55
N LEU A 79 -13.79 5.37 -9.97
CA LEU A 79 -12.50 5.10 -9.33
C LEU A 79 -12.61 4.07 -8.20
N ASP A 80 -13.69 4.11 -7.42
CA ASP A 80 -13.92 3.13 -6.35
C ASP A 80 -14.12 1.72 -6.94
N THR A 81 -14.89 1.60 -8.02
CA THR A 81 -15.09 0.33 -8.73
C THR A 81 -13.77 -0.21 -9.25
N ALA A 82 -12.96 0.62 -9.92
CA ALA A 82 -11.65 0.25 -10.42
C ALA A 82 -10.74 -0.28 -9.30
N MET A 83 -10.64 0.45 -8.19
CA MET A 83 -9.85 0.06 -7.02
C MET A 83 -10.29 -1.30 -6.45
N VAL A 84 -11.59 -1.52 -6.28
CA VAL A 84 -12.09 -2.79 -5.75
C VAL A 84 -11.86 -3.93 -6.73
N THR A 85 -12.11 -3.73 -8.02
CA THR A 85 -11.84 -4.75 -9.05
C THR A 85 -10.38 -5.14 -9.06
N THR A 86 -9.47 -4.17 -9.06
CA THR A 86 -8.03 -4.40 -9.02
C THR A 86 -7.60 -5.13 -7.75
N ALA A 87 -8.16 -4.80 -6.57
CA ALA A 87 -7.86 -5.52 -5.33
C ALA A 87 -8.24 -7.02 -5.42
N TRP A 88 -9.41 -7.33 -6.00
CA TRP A 88 -9.82 -8.72 -6.22
C TRP A 88 -9.03 -9.42 -7.33
N GLY A 89 -8.57 -8.69 -8.35
CA GLY A 89 -7.65 -9.20 -9.36
C GLY A 89 -6.33 -9.65 -8.72
N GLY A 90 -5.71 -8.77 -7.91
CA GLY A 90 -4.49 -9.10 -7.18
C GLY A 90 -4.62 -10.33 -6.27
N ALA A 91 -5.78 -10.53 -5.63
CA ALA A 91 -6.04 -11.74 -4.83
C ALA A 91 -6.08 -13.02 -5.68
N LYS A 92 -6.52 -12.95 -6.93
CA LYS A 92 -6.61 -14.12 -7.83
C LYS A 92 -5.29 -14.45 -8.52
N ASP A 93 -4.38 -13.48 -8.62
CA ASP A 93 -3.09 -13.68 -9.28
C ASP A 93 -1.96 -14.01 -8.30
N ALA A 94 -2.22 -13.90 -6.98
CA ALA A 94 -1.23 -14.15 -5.94
C ALA A 94 -1.05 -15.65 -5.63
N ASP A 95 0.16 -16.00 -5.18
CA ASP A 95 0.48 -17.34 -4.65
C ASP A 95 -0.18 -17.56 -3.29
N ILE A 96 -0.26 -16.50 -2.46
CA ILE A 96 -0.91 -16.51 -1.14
C ILE A 96 -1.71 -15.22 -0.95
N VAL A 97 -2.91 -15.33 -0.38
CA VAL A 97 -3.75 -14.18 -0.01
C VAL A 97 -3.76 -14.00 1.51
N LEU A 98 -3.46 -12.80 1.97
CA LEU A 98 -3.57 -12.41 3.37
C LEU A 98 -4.83 -11.56 3.57
N LEU A 99 -5.78 -12.06 4.36
CA LEU A 99 -6.89 -11.24 4.83
C LEU A 99 -6.48 -10.52 6.12
N LEU A 100 -6.40 -9.19 6.05
CA LEU A 100 -6.15 -8.33 7.19
C LEU A 100 -7.46 -7.81 7.79
N ILE A 101 -7.73 -8.17 9.05
CA ILE A 101 -8.86 -7.67 9.84
C ILE A 101 -8.34 -6.76 10.95
N ASP A 102 -8.98 -5.60 11.09
CA ASP A 102 -8.78 -4.71 12.23
C ASP A 102 -9.42 -5.34 13.48
N ALA A 103 -8.62 -5.81 14.43
CA ALA A 103 -9.11 -6.48 15.62
C ALA A 103 -10.00 -5.59 16.50
N GLU A 104 -9.78 -4.27 16.48
CA GLU A 104 -10.57 -3.30 17.25
C GLU A 104 -11.99 -3.16 16.67
N ARG A 105 -12.12 -3.26 15.34
CA ARG A 105 -13.41 -3.15 14.63
C ARG A 105 -14.15 -4.48 14.52
N GLY A 106 -13.40 -5.59 14.46
CA GLY A 106 -13.92 -6.94 14.29
C GLY A 106 -14.53 -7.21 12.91
N ILE A 107 -15.27 -8.32 12.79
CA ILE A 107 -15.95 -8.74 11.56
C ILE A 107 -17.29 -8.00 11.44
N ARG A 108 -17.27 -6.80 10.88
CA ARG A 108 -18.46 -5.99 10.62
C ARG A 108 -18.32 -5.22 9.31
N GLY A 109 -19.45 -4.91 8.67
CA GLY A 109 -19.49 -4.07 7.47
C GLY A 109 -18.63 -4.62 6.34
N ASP A 110 -17.66 -3.83 5.87
CA ASP A 110 -16.76 -4.22 4.77
C ASP A 110 -15.97 -5.50 5.08
N ALA A 111 -15.53 -5.73 6.32
CA ALA A 111 -14.78 -6.95 6.68
C ALA A 111 -15.62 -8.22 6.52
N ASP A 112 -16.91 -8.13 6.87
CA ASP A 112 -17.85 -9.24 6.72
C ASP A 112 -18.15 -9.52 5.24
N ALA A 113 -18.37 -8.47 4.45
CA ALA A 113 -18.58 -8.59 3.00
C ALA A 113 -17.35 -9.18 2.27
N ILE A 114 -16.13 -8.86 2.74
CA ILE A 114 -14.90 -9.44 2.19
C ILE A 114 -14.84 -10.95 2.49
N LEU A 115 -15.14 -11.37 3.73
CA LEU A 115 -15.16 -12.79 4.11
C LEU A 115 -16.15 -13.60 3.26
N GLU A 116 -17.34 -13.06 2.99
CA GLU A 116 -18.32 -13.73 2.14
C GLU A 116 -17.80 -13.93 0.71
N ARG A 117 -17.13 -12.92 0.14
CA ARG A 117 -16.58 -13.00 -1.22
C ARG A 117 -15.28 -13.80 -1.33
N LEU A 118 -14.52 -13.94 -0.23
CA LEU A 118 -13.33 -14.79 -0.20
C LEU A 118 -13.64 -16.28 -0.38
N LYS A 119 -14.88 -16.71 -0.18
CA LYS A 119 -15.32 -18.08 -0.47
C LYS A 119 -15.12 -18.48 -1.94
N ASP A 120 -15.08 -17.51 -2.84
CA ASP A 120 -14.85 -17.70 -4.28
C ASP A 120 -13.36 -17.69 -4.68
N VAL A 121 -12.46 -17.35 -3.75
CA VAL A 121 -11.01 -17.31 -3.96
C VAL A 121 -10.42 -18.69 -3.70
N ARG A 122 -9.61 -19.20 -4.64
CA ARG A 122 -9.06 -20.57 -4.58
C ARG A 122 -7.63 -20.64 -4.05
N GLN A 123 -6.97 -19.50 -4.01
CA GLN A 123 -5.60 -19.34 -3.55
C GLN A 123 -5.49 -19.71 -2.07
N PRO A 124 -4.35 -20.25 -1.62
CA PRO A 124 -4.02 -20.37 -0.20
C PRO A 124 -4.26 -19.05 0.55
N MET A 125 -4.98 -19.12 1.67
CA MET A 125 -5.31 -17.94 2.48
C MET A 125 -4.76 -18.04 3.89
N ALA A 126 -4.24 -16.93 4.42
CA ALA A 126 -3.96 -16.77 5.84
C ALA A 126 -4.69 -15.54 6.42
N LEU A 127 -5.16 -15.67 7.66
CA LEU A 127 -5.85 -14.62 8.38
C LEU A 127 -4.86 -13.83 9.22
N ILE A 128 -4.92 -12.51 9.15
CA ILE A 128 -4.11 -11.61 9.93
C ILE A 128 -5.03 -10.70 10.76
N LEU A 129 -5.04 -10.88 12.07
CA LEU A 129 -5.70 -9.98 13.02
C LEU A 129 -4.71 -8.89 13.42
N ASN A 130 -4.92 -7.67 12.91
CA ASN A 130 -4.04 -6.53 13.14
C ASN A 130 -4.51 -5.66 14.31
N LYS A 131 -3.62 -4.81 14.82
CA LYS A 131 -3.85 -3.87 15.93
C LYS A 131 -4.15 -4.56 17.26
N VAL A 132 -3.51 -5.70 17.49
CA VAL A 132 -3.66 -6.46 18.74
C VAL A 132 -3.19 -5.69 19.97
N ASP A 133 -2.36 -4.64 19.79
CA ASP A 133 -1.97 -3.69 20.83
C ASP A 133 -3.15 -2.89 21.42
N ARG A 134 -4.33 -2.91 20.78
CA ARG A 134 -5.51 -2.15 21.19
C ARG A 134 -6.63 -3.03 21.76
N VAL A 135 -6.45 -4.34 21.78
CA VAL A 135 -7.52 -5.30 22.04
C VAL A 135 -7.07 -6.30 23.11
N ARG A 136 -8.01 -6.74 23.94
CA ARG A 136 -7.71 -7.76 24.96
C ARG A 136 -7.57 -9.15 24.33
N PRO A 137 -6.67 -10.03 24.83
CA PRO A 137 -6.44 -11.34 24.25
C PRO A 137 -7.69 -12.23 24.07
N GLU A 138 -8.65 -12.15 24.99
CA GLU A 138 -9.86 -12.98 24.94
C GLU A 138 -10.74 -12.65 23.72
N ALA A 139 -10.79 -11.37 23.32
CA ALA A 139 -11.53 -10.94 22.14
C ALA A 139 -10.86 -11.41 20.84
N LEU A 140 -9.53 -11.58 20.82
CA LEU A 140 -8.80 -12.06 19.65
C LEU A 140 -9.10 -13.53 19.36
N LEU A 141 -9.23 -14.37 20.37
CA LEU A 141 -9.57 -15.79 20.22
C LEU A 141 -10.98 -15.97 19.62
N ALA A 142 -11.96 -15.23 20.14
CA ALA A 142 -13.33 -15.24 19.62
C ALA A 142 -13.38 -14.74 18.16
N LEU A 143 -12.65 -13.66 17.86
CA LEU A 143 -12.57 -13.10 16.51
C LEU A 143 -11.91 -14.07 15.52
N SER A 144 -10.83 -14.74 15.94
CA SER A 144 -10.14 -15.77 15.16
C SER A 144 -11.09 -16.93 14.85
N ALA A 145 -11.80 -17.46 15.85
CA ALA A 145 -12.74 -18.57 15.65
C ALA A 145 -13.84 -18.19 14.66
N ALA A 146 -14.47 -17.01 14.83
CA ALA A 146 -15.54 -16.54 13.97
C ALA A 146 -15.09 -16.33 12.50
N ALA A 147 -13.86 -15.85 12.26
CA ALA A 147 -13.34 -15.71 10.91
C ALA A 147 -13.06 -17.08 10.26
N ASN A 148 -12.44 -18.01 11.00
CA ASN A 148 -12.09 -19.35 10.50
C ASN A 148 -13.31 -20.24 10.26
N GLU A 149 -14.44 -19.98 10.93
CA GLU A 149 -15.71 -20.66 10.64
C GLU A 149 -16.26 -20.27 9.26
N LYS A 150 -15.99 -19.05 8.80
CA LYS A 150 -16.50 -18.54 7.50
C LYS A 150 -15.62 -18.90 6.32
N VAL A 151 -14.30 -18.89 6.51
CA VAL A 151 -13.30 -19.14 5.47
C VAL A 151 -12.21 -20.04 6.04
N PRO A 152 -11.82 -21.12 5.34
CA PRO A 152 -10.79 -22.03 5.82
C PRO A 152 -9.39 -21.43 5.60
N PHE A 153 -8.91 -20.64 6.55
CA PHE A 153 -7.54 -20.12 6.52
C PHE A 153 -6.55 -21.22 6.92
N GLN A 154 -5.41 -21.30 6.21
CA GLN A 154 -4.33 -22.24 6.53
C GLN A 154 -3.66 -21.91 7.87
N ARG A 155 -3.58 -20.62 8.19
CA ARG A 155 -2.99 -20.13 9.43
C ARG A 155 -3.59 -18.78 9.82
N THR A 156 -3.66 -18.53 11.12
CA THR A 156 -4.06 -17.24 11.68
C THR A 156 -2.90 -16.61 12.44
N PHE A 157 -2.66 -15.33 12.20
CA PHE A 157 -1.65 -14.53 12.85
C PHE A 157 -2.28 -13.37 13.60
N MET A 158 -1.75 -13.08 14.78
CA MET A 158 -2.12 -11.94 15.61
C MET A 158 -0.96 -10.96 15.60
N VAL A 159 -1.13 -9.82 14.96
CA VAL A 159 -0.03 -8.88 14.70
C VAL A 159 -0.35 -7.47 15.14
N SER A 160 0.69 -6.72 15.46
CA SER A 160 0.62 -5.27 15.52
C SER A 160 1.57 -4.72 14.47
N ALA A 161 1.02 -4.31 13.33
CA ALA A 161 1.79 -3.69 12.25
C ALA A 161 2.52 -2.42 12.70
N LEU A 162 2.04 -1.76 13.77
CA LEU A 162 2.66 -0.56 14.32
C LEU A 162 3.91 -0.87 15.16
N THR A 163 3.90 -1.98 15.89
CA THR A 163 4.98 -2.33 16.84
C THR A 163 5.90 -3.44 16.32
N GLY A 164 5.51 -4.10 15.23
CA GLY A 164 6.21 -5.28 14.69
C GLY A 164 5.87 -6.60 15.39
N SER A 165 5.06 -6.58 16.48
CA SER A 165 4.67 -7.80 17.19
C SER A 165 3.99 -8.79 16.24
N GLY A 166 4.44 -10.06 16.26
CA GLY A 166 3.93 -11.14 15.41
C GLY A 166 4.30 -11.06 13.92
N CYS A 167 4.98 -10.00 13.47
CA CYS A 167 5.32 -9.84 12.05
C CYS A 167 6.42 -10.80 11.60
N LYS A 168 7.37 -11.14 12.49
CA LYS A 168 8.41 -12.14 12.20
C LYS A 168 7.81 -13.53 11.94
N ASP A 169 6.86 -13.97 12.77
CA ASP A 169 6.21 -15.28 12.59
C ASP A 169 5.46 -15.38 11.25
N LEU A 170 4.90 -14.24 10.79
CA LEU A 170 4.29 -14.13 9.47
C LEU A 170 5.33 -14.27 8.36
N LEU A 171 6.48 -13.61 8.46
CA LEU A 171 7.58 -13.76 7.49
C LEU A 171 8.11 -15.20 7.46
N ASP A 172 8.37 -15.79 8.63
CA ASP A 172 8.85 -17.17 8.76
C ASP A 172 7.90 -18.16 8.09
N TYR A 173 6.57 -17.95 8.23
CA TYR A 173 5.57 -18.75 7.54
C TYR A 173 5.58 -18.56 6.03
N LEU A 174 5.60 -17.31 5.56
CA LEU A 174 5.58 -17.01 4.13
C LEU A 174 6.83 -17.56 3.43
N ALA A 175 8.00 -17.46 4.07
CA ALA A 175 9.24 -18.00 3.55
C ALA A 175 9.19 -19.52 3.32
N GLN A 176 8.40 -20.25 4.11
CA GLN A 176 8.21 -21.69 3.98
C GLN A 176 7.05 -22.07 3.04
N ALA A 177 6.02 -21.22 2.95
CA ALA A 177 4.80 -21.51 2.21
C ALA A 177 4.87 -21.12 0.73
N LEU A 178 5.75 -20.16 0.37
CA LEU A 178 5.94 -19.73 -1.01
C LEU A 178 6.57 -20.83 -1.87
N PRO A 179 6.29 -20.86 -3.18
CA PRO A 179 6.86 -21.87 -4.06
C PRO A 179 8.37 -21.68 -4.22
N THR A 180 9.06 -22.78 -4.53
CA THR A 180 10.48 -22.74 -4.93
C THR A 180 10.61 -22.04 -6.28
N GLY A 181 11.54 -21.10 -6.41
CA GLY A 181 11.72 -20.33 -7.62
C GLY A 181 12.86 -19.32 -7.53
N PRO A 182 13.34 -18.80 -8.66
CA PRO A 182 14.30 -17.71 -8.66
C PRO A 182 13.65 -16.43 -8.13
N TRP A 183 14.42 -15.61 -7.43
CA TRP A 183 13.97 -14.28 -7.04
C TRP A 183 13.57 -13.44 -8.26
N TYR A 184 12.47 -12.69 -8.12
CA TYR A 184 11.93 -11.82 -9.17
C TYR A 184 12.68 -10.49 -9.26
N TYR A 185 13.26 -10.04 -8.16
CA TYR A 185 13.92 -8.75 -8.02
C TYR A 185 15.32 -8.89 -7.41
N PRO A 186 16.21 -7.91 -7.61
CA PRO A 186 17.46 -7.78 -6.87
C PRO A 186 17.23 -7.76 -5.35
N GLU A 187 18.23 -8.21 -4.58
CA GLU A 187 18.16 -8.35 -3.13
C GLU A 187 17.96 -7.00 -2.39
N ASP A 188 18.52 -5.93 -2.93
CA ASP A 188 18.47 -4.58 -2.39
C ASP A 188 17.20 -3.80 -2.79
N GLN A 189 16.40 -4.36 -3.70
CA GLN A 189 15.19 -3.70 -4.17
C GLN A 189 14.04 -3.90 -3.17
N ILE A 190 13.61 -2.82 -2.52
CA ILE A 190 12.52 -2.82 -1.54
C ILE A 190 11.12 -2.57 -2.13
N SER A 191 11.03 -1.99 -3.33
CA SER A 191 9.76 -1.72 -4.02
C SER A 191 9.93 -1.61 -5.53
N ASP A 192 8.88 -1.87 -6.29
CA ASP A 192 8.83 -1.60 -7.74
C ASP A 192 8.30 -0.20 -8.09
N LEU A 193 7.94 0.61 -7.08
CA LEU A 193 7.40 1.94 -7.28
C LEU A 193 8.49 2.94 -7.68
N PRO A 194 8.39 3.61 -8.85
CA PRO A 194 9.35 4.65 -9.23
C PRO A 194 9.39 5.80 -8.22
N MET A 195 10.59 6.35 -7.94
CA MET A 195 10.76 7.45 -6.97
C MET A 195 9.88 8.68 -7.26
N ARG A 196 9.61 8.96 -8.55
CA ARG A 196 8.68 10.04 -8.95
C ARG A 196 7.25 9.81 -8.47
N GLN A 197 6.79 8.56 -8.48
CA GLN A 197 5.47 8.18 -8.00
C GLN A 197 5.43 8.15 -6.47
N LEU A 198 6.48 7.60 -5.83
CA LEU A 198 6.61 7.63 -4.36
C LEU A 198 6.55 9.08 -3.83
N ALA A 199 7.26 10.02 -4.48
CA ALA A 199 7.20 11.42 -4.13
C ALA A 199 5.80 12.03 -4.28
N ALA A 200 5.03 11.64 -5.31
CA ALA A 200 3.65 12.11 -5.49
C ALA A 200 2.73 11.56 -4.39
N GLU A 201 2.92 10.28 -4.04
CA GLU A 201 2.19 9.61 -2.97
C GLU A 201 2.49 10.25 -1.60
N ILE A 202 3.75 10.56 -1.28
CA ILE A 202 4.10 11.25 -0.04
C ILE A 202 3.41 12.62 0.05
N THR A 203 3.45 13.42 -1.02
CA THR A 203 2.73 14.71 -1.05
C THR A 203 1.23 14.51 -0.86
N ARG A 204 0.67 13.44 -1.45
CA ARG A 204 -0.75 13.09 -1.32
C ARG A 204 -1.09 12.72 0.12
N GLU A 205 -0.25 11.95 0.80
CA GLU A 205 -0.39 11.66 2.23
C GLU A 205 -0.46 12.95 3.05
N LYS A 206 0.41 13.94 2.77
CA LYS A 206 0.39 15.23 3.48
C LYS A 206 -0.86 16.04 3.19
N LEU A 207 -1.38 15.94 1.98
CA LEU A 207 -2.67 16.52 1.60
C LEU A 207 -3.82 15.88 2.39
N TYR A 208 -3.84 14.54 2.55
CA TYR A 208 -4.83 13.85 3.41
C TYR A 208 -4.75 14.26 4.89
N LEU A 209 -3.55 14.50 5.40
CA LEU A 209 -3.34 14.88 6.80
C LEU A 209 -3.73 16.35 7.06
N ARG A 210 -3.55 17.22 6.07
CA ARG A 210 -3.81 18.67 6.21
C ARG A 210 -5.21 19.09 5.79
N LEU A 211 -5.82 18.42 4.82
CA LEU A 211 -7.12 18.79 4.29
C LEU A 211 -8.22 17.91 4.90
N HIS A 212 -9.40 18.51 5.05
CA HIS A 212 -10.59 17.85 5.57
C HIS A 212 -11.60 17.60 4.45
N GLN A 213 -12.69 16.90 4.79
CA GLN A 213 -13.82 16.62 3.90
C GLN A 213 -13.42 15.81 2.65
N GLU A 214 -14.13 16.02 1.54
CA GLU A 214 -14.01 15.26 0.30
C GLU A 214 -12.78 15.65 -0.56
N LEU A 215 -12.10 16.75 -0.23
CA LEU A 215 -11.09 17.34 -1.10
C LEU A 215 -9.88 16.44 -1.39
N PRO A 216 -9.29 15.73 -0.40
CA PRO A 216 -8.24 14.77 -0.69
C PRO A 216 -8.66 13.72 -1.72
N TYR A 217 -9.93 13.32 -1.69
CA TYR A 217 -10.47 12.29 -2.55
C TYR A 217 -10.77 12.78 -3.97
N SER A 218 -10.96 14.08 -4.18
CA SER A 218 -11.14 14.70 -5.49
C SER A 218 -9.84 15.29 -6.06
N SER A 219 -8.69 14.90 -5.51
CA SER A 219 -7.38 15.37 -5.95
C SER A 219 -6.50 14.25 -6.51
N HIS A 220 -5.63 14.62 -7.44
CA HIS A 220 -4.59 13.77 -8.01
C HIS A 220 -3.27 14.54 -8.05
N ILE A 221 -2.15 13.87 -7.78
CA ILE A 221 -0.83 14.47 -7.76
C ILE A 221 0.04 13.79 -8.80
N GLU A 222 0.67 14.59 -9.65
CA GLU A 222 1.60 14.13 -10.67
C GLU A 222 2.95 14.83 -10.49
N THR A 223 4.04 14.07 -10.65
CA THR A 223 5.40 14.62 -10.71
C THR A 223 5.74 14.95 -12.18
N GLU A 224 5.57 16.21 -12.58
CA GLU A 224 5.81 16.69 -13.96
C GLU A 224 7.31 16.78 -14.28
N LYS A 225 8.14 17.13 -13.30
CA LYS A 225 9.59 17.27 -13.51
C LYS A 225 10.39 16.65 -12.38
N TRP A 226 11.45 15.92 -12.74
CA TRP A 226 12.47 15.41 -11.84
C TRP A 226 13.83 15.68 -12.47
N GLU A 227 14.65 16.47 -11.80
CA GLU A 227 15.95 16.91 -12.31
C GLU A 227 17.00 16.80 -11.21
N GLU A 228 17.95 15.89 -11.38
CA GLU A 228 19.16 15.83 -10.56
C GLU A 228 20.08 17.01 -10.91
N LYS A 229 20.53 17.71 -9.89
CA LYS A 229 21.41 18.86 -10.00
C LYS A 229 22.86 18.42 -9.83
N LYS A 230 23.76 19.24 -10.37
CA LYS A 230 25.22 19.00 -10.29
C LYS A 230 25.75 18.95 -8.86
N ASP A 231 25.05 19.54 -7.90
CA ASP A 231 25.39 19.53 -6.48
C ASP A 231 24.86 18.30 -5.72
N GLY A 232 24.29 17.32 -6.44
CA GLY A 232 23.68 16.13 -5.86
C GLY A 232 22.31 16.36 -5.22
N SER A 233 21.72 17.56 -5.38
CA SER A 233 20.33 17.80 -4.98
C SER A 233 19.35 17.42 -6.09
N VAL A 234 18.10 17.19 -5.73
CA VAL A 234 17.03 16.92 -6.70
C VAL A 234 15.99 18.04 -6.71
N ARG A 235 15.61 18.49 -7.90
CA ARG A 235 14.44 19.35 -8.10
C ARG A 235 13.25 18.48 -8.52
N ILE A 236 12.15 18.65 -7.81
CA ILE A 236 10.88 17.94 -8.05
C ILE A 236 9.79 18.98 -8.24
N ASP A 237 9.15 18.97 -9.41
CA ASP A 237 7.99 19.82 -9.69
C ASP A 237 6.75 18.91 -9.74
N GLN A 238 5.78 19.17 -8.86
CA GLN A 238 4.54 18.40 -8.77
C GLN A 238 3.32 19.28 -8.99
N THR A 239 2.33 18.75 -9.68
CA THR A 239 1.03 19.39 -9.86
C THR A 239 -0.03 18.63 -9.08
N ILE A 240 -0.77 19.37 -8.25
CA ILE A 240 -1.98 18.93 -7.58
C ILE A 240 -3.16 19.34 -8.45
N TYR A 241 -3.79 18.36 -9.07
CA TYR A 241 -5.03 18.53 -9.81
C TYR A 241 -6.22 18.47 -8.88
N VAL A 242 -7.16 19.40 -9.06
CA VAL A 242 -8.45 19.46 -8.38
C VAL A 242 -9.56 19.71 -9.41
N GLU A 243 -10.80 19.36 -9.07
CA GLU A 243 -11.93 19.46 -10.00
C GLU A 243 -12.50 20.88 -10.10
N ARG A 244 -12.41 21.69 -9.04
CA ARG A 244 -13.09 23.00 -8.95
C ARG A 244 -12.18 24.10 -8.42
N ASP A 245 -12.41 25.34 -8.85
CA ASP A 245 -11.66 26.51 -8.37
C ASP A 245 -11.81 26.74 -6.86
N SER A 246 -12.98 26.42 -6.29
CA SER A 246 -13.18 26.46 -4.84
C SER A 246 -12.24 25.50 -4.09
N GLN A 247 -11.98 24.32 -4.64
CA GLN A 247 -11.03 23.36 -4.08
C GLN A 247 -9.60 23.89 -4.20
N LYS A 248 -9.24 24.49 -5.34
CA LYS A 248 -7.91 25.12 -5.53
C LYS A 248 -7.63 26.16 -4.45
N LYS A 249 -8.61 27.02 -4.12
CA LYS A 249 -8.49 28.01 -3.03
C LYS A 249 -8.24 27.37 -1.67
N ILE A 250 -8.88 26.24 -1.39
CA ILE A 250 -8.69 25.49 -0.13
C ILE A 250 -7.29 24.86 -0.06
N VAL A 251 -6.82 24.24 -1.15
CA VAL A 251 -5.46 23.65 -1.21
C VAL A 251 -4.39 24.73 -1.02
N LEU A 252 -4.55 25.89 -1.65
CA LEU A 252 -3.64 27.02 -1.47
C LEU A 252 -3.69 27.53 -0.03
N GLY A 253 -4.90 27.67 0.54
CA GLY A 253 -5.12 28.25 1.85
C GLY A 253 -4.93 29.77 1.88
N HIS A 254 -5.22 30.37 3.03
CA HIS A 254 -5.07 31.81 3.21
C HIS A 254 -3.60 32.22 3.00
N LYS A 255 -3.35 33.12 2.04
CA LYS A 255 -2.00 33.57 1.63
C LYS A 255 -1.01 32.44 1.30
N GLY A 256 -1.49 31.27 0.87
CA GLY A 256 -0.65 30.13 0.52
C GLY A 256 -0.14 29.31 1.72
N GLU A 257 -0.69 29.51 2.92
CA GLU A 257 -0.22 28.85 4.14
C GLU A 257 -0.36 27.32 4.08
N THR A 258 -1.50 26.82 3.60
CA THR A 258 -1.79 25.38 3.53
C THR A 258 -0.83 24.66 2.59
N ILE A 259 -0.65 25.18 1.37
CA ILE A 259 0.25 24.55 0.38
C ILE A 259 1.71 24.58 0.83
N ARG A 260 2.13 25.64 1.56
CA ARG A 260 3.47 25.72 2.15
C ARG A 260 3.67 24.65 3.22
N ALA A 261 2.69 24.46 4.10
CA ALA A 261 2.75 23.43 5.14
C ALA A 261 2.81 22.02 4.55
N ILE A 262 2.02 21.75 3.50
CA ILE A 262 2.06 20.49 2.75
C ILE A 262 3.43 20.29 2.10
N GLY A 263 3.93 21.30 1.37
CA GLY A 263 5.21 21.25 0.68
C GLY A 263 6.40 21.08 1.63
N GLN A 264 6.39 21.75 2.79
CA GLN A 264 7.44 21.60 3.79
C GLN A 264 7.48 20.17 4.37
N ALA A 265 6.31 19.62 4.73
CA ALA A 265 6.22 18.28 5.28
C ALA A 265 6.60 17.20 4.25
N ALA A 266 6.12 17.32 3.01
CA ALA A 266 6.46 16.39 1.94
C ALA A 266 7.95 16.44 1.58
N ARG A 267 8.51 17.65 1.43
CA ARG A 267 9.94 17.84 1.13
C ARG A 267 10.85 17.22 2.19
N MET A 268 10.50 17.38 3.47
CA MET A 268 11.30 16.83 4.57
C MET A 268 11.35 15.30 4.51
N GLU A 269 10.22 14.65 4.26
CA GLU A 269 10.14 13.21 4.19
C GLU A 269 10.79 12.64 2.92
N ILE A 270 10.53 13.25 1.76
CA ILE A 270 11.17 12.85 0.50
C ILE A 270 12.69 12.99 0.62
N ALA A 271 13.19 14.06 1.25
CA ALA A 271 14.62 14.24 1.48
C ALA A 271 15.23 13.16 2.40
N GLY A 272 14.47 12.70 3.40
CA GLY A 272 14.88 11.59 4.26
C GLY A 272 14.98 10.27 3.50
N ILE A 273 14.02 9.98 2.62
CA ILE A 273 14.00 8.74 1.82
C ILE A 273 15.10 8.75 0.74
N LEU A 274 15.34 9.89 0.10
CA LEU A 274 16.35 10.01 -0.96
C LEU A 274 17.76 10.27 -0.43
N GLU A 275 17.92 10.45 0.89
CA GLU A 275 19.16 10.80 1.58
C GLU A 275 19.92 11.98 0.95
N GLN A 276 19.19 12.92 0.34
CA GLN A 276 19.74 14.05 -0.38
C GLN A 276 18.85 15.29 -0.25
N LYS A 277 19.40 16.44 -0.64
CA LYS A 277 18.66 17.70 -0.60
C LYS A 277 17.57 17.74 -1.68
N VAL A 278 16.34 18.06 -1.27
CA VAL A 278 15.18 18.15 -2.18
C VAL A 278 14.69 19.58 -2.32
N HIS A 279 14.48 20.01 -3.57
CA HIS A 279 13.82 21.24 -3.96
C HIS A 279 12.44 20.93 -4.55
N LEU A 280 11.43 20.83 -3.67
CA LEU A 280 10.05 20.52 -4.03
C LEU A 280 9.25 21.78 -4.38
N PHE A 281 8.70 21.83 -5.59
CA PHE A 281 7.77 22.86 -6.06
C PHE A 281 6.38 22.25 -6.27
N LEU A 282 5.37 22.84 -5.64
CA LEU A 282 3.98 22.40 -5.75
C LEU A 282 3.16 23.43 -6.53
N PHE A 283 2.45 22.96 -7.55
CA PHE A 283 1.49 23.73 -8.34
C PHE A 283 0.08 23.21 -8.11
N VAL A 284 -0.92 24.08 -8.19
CA VAL A 284 -2.33 23.68 -8.07
C VAL A 284 -3.08 24.09 -9.34
N LYS A 285 -3.56 23.10 -10.09
CA LYS A 285 -4.28 23.31 -11.37
C LYS A 285 -5.71 22.76 -11.24
N VAL A 286 -6.67 23.48 -11.81
CA VAL A 286 -8.05 22.98 -11.93
C VAL A 286 -8.12 22.18 -13.22
N ARG A 287 -8.60 20.94 -13.12
CA ARG A 287 -8.89 20.07 -14.26
C ARG A 287 -10.20 19.36 -13.98
N GLU A 288 -11.25 19.79 -14.65
CA GLU A 288 -12.57 19.18 -14.55
C GLU A 288 -12.50 17.74 -15.07
N ASN A 289 -13.28 16.85 -14.45
CA ASN A 289 -13.46 15.44 -14.86
C ASN A 289 -12.17 14.63 -15.02
N TRP A 290 -11.10 14.95 -14.26
CA TRP A 290 -9.89 14.12 -14.29
C TRP A 290 -10.17 12.67 -13.85
N GLY A 291 -11.20 12.44 -13.03
CA GLY A 291 -11.64 11.10 -12.61
C GLY A 291 -12.27 10.25 -13.73
N ASP A 292 -12.49 10.83 -14.92
CA ASP A 292 -12.98 10.14 -16.11
C ASP A 292 -11.88 9.94 -17.18
N ASP A 293 -10.61 10.28 -16.87
CA ASP A 293 -9.47 10.17 -17.78
C ASP A 293 -8.82 8.77 -17.69
N PRO A 294 -8.91 7.91 -18.74
CA PRO A 294 -8.38 6.55 -18.70
C PRO A 294 -6.85 6.47 -18.49
N GLU A 295 -6.09 7.47 -18.92
CA GLU A 295 -4.63 7.45 -18.75
C GLU A 295 -4.24 7.47 -17.27
N ARG A 296 -5.00 8.18 -16.44
CA ARG A 296 -4.76 8.27 -14.99
C ARG A 296 -5.01 6.97 -14.26
N TYR A 297 -5.97 6.17 -14.72
CA TYR A 297 -6.21 4.85 -14.16
C TYR A 297 -5.03 3.94 -14.48
N ARG A 298 -4.52 3.99 -15.72
CA ARG A 298 -3.33 3.23 -16.12
C ARG A 298 -2.10 3.62 -15.31
N GLU A 299 -1.88 4.91 -15.05
CA GLU A 299 -0.78 5.39 -14.19
C GLU A 299 -0.88 4.87 -12.75
N MET A 300 -2.10 4.68 -12.24
CA MET A 300 -2.35 4.06 -10.93
C MET A 300 -2.32 2.51 -10.98
N GLY A 301 -2.12 1.89 -12.14
CA GLY A 301 -2.25 0.44 -12.28
C GLY A 301 -3.68 -0.08 -12.09
N LEU A 302 -4.67 0.77 -12.35
CA LEU A 302 -6.09 0.45 -12.26
C LEU A 302 -6.68 0.19 -13.66
N GLU A 303 -7.60 -0.77 -13.74
CA GLU A 303 -8.41 -0.98 -14.94
C GLU A 303 -9.50 0.09 -15.03
N PHE A 304 -9.68 0.68 -16.22
CA PHE A 304 -10.74 1.65 -16.43
C PHE A 304 -12.09 0.94 -16.56
N PRO A 305 -13.07 1.18 -15.66
CA PRO A 305 -14.36 0.50 -15.72
C PRO A 305 -15.19 1.01 -16.90
N HIS A 306 -15.64 0.09 -17.75
CA HIS A 306 -16.57 0.33 -18.85
C HIS A 306 -18.02 0.49 -18.37
#